data_AF-A0A1I4JMV4-F1
#
_entry.id   AF-A0A1I4JMV4-F1
#
_cell.length_a   1.000
_cell.length_b   1.000
_cell.length_c   1.000
_cell.angle_alpha   90.00
_cell.angle_beta   90.00
_cell.angle_gamma   90.00
#
_symmetry.space_group_name_H-M   'P 1'
#
loop_
_entity.id
_entity.type
_entity.pdbx_description
1 polymer ?
#
loop_
_entity_poly.entity_id
_entity_poly.type
_entity_poly.pdbx_seq_one_letter_code
_entity_poly.pdbx_strand_id
1 'polypeptide(L)'
;MEQRQKHYGHIDLSDRPECDSLARHRIAPPKDLTRAQTVKLVRRDSVTEDFCPCDNGKTACPRCQGRGDLPCEASTACAACRGIDSCLRCDGTGYRKLKVHEDHGVVGERVTCERCGTHNAACRTCDGRGRTTCSTCHGAGVRDCPDCDRAGTVPHQRCKGAGRIVTWIEGIIRREPRTERIRQPETGVPYPAWSAARESGAWHQLHLTGQDPLPADAASRLLHLVQPHLTPHEGEIARQATFRHLRLARTVVPQHPPPGLLRPPHGCLTPRPGPALAAENLADRRSSPGSPPGACPPPAALFIEAASAQAPAEGRNGLLLKREGAPRRSTTGNRRRPPRPRHLPV
;
A
#
# COMPACT_ATOMS: atom_id res chain seq x y z
N MET A 1 -2.57 5.21 14.65
CA MET A 1 -1.20 5.75 14.50
C MET A 1 -1.26 7.09 13.80
N GLU A 2 -0.50 8.09 14.27
CA GLU A 2 -0.31 9.36 13.56
C GLU A 2 1.05 9.36 12.85
N GLN A 3 1.09 9.81 11.59
CA GLN A 3 2.32 9.88 10.79
C GLN A 3 2.40 11.22 10.07
N ARG A 4 3.57 11.89 10.14
CA ARG A 4 3.81 13.09 9.33
C ARG A 4 4.02 12.69 7.87
N GLN A 5 3.19 13.24 6.98
CA GLN A 5 3.28 13.09 5.54
C GLN A 5 3.85 14.36 4.89
N LYS A 6 4.42 14.19 3.70
CA LYS A 6 5.00 15.26 2.90
C LYS A 6 4.67 15.03 1.42
N HIS A 7 4.16 16.06 0.76
CA HIS A 7 3.91 16.08 -0.67
C HIS A 7 4.61 17.28 -1.33
N TYR A 8 5.04 17.10 -2.58
CA TYR A 8 5.67 18.15 -3.37
C TYR A 8 4.64 18.72 -4.34
N GLY A 9 4.36 20.02 -4.25
CA GLY A 9 3.30 20.66 -5.02
C GLY A 9 1.94 20.62 -4.35
N HIS A 10 0.92 21.04 -5.09
CA HIS A 10 -0.46 21.06 -4.61
C HIS A 10 -0.96 19.64 -4.37
N ILE A 11 -1.68 19.45 -3.27
CA ILE A 11 -2.45 18.24 -3.02
C ILE A 11 -3.81 18.67 -2.48
N ASP A 12 -4.86 18.18 -3.10
CA ASP A 12 -6.19 18.37 -2.57
C ASP A 12 -6.45 17.33 -1.46
N LEU A 13 -6.69 17.82 -0.25
CA LEU A 13 -7.01 17.01 0.92
C LEU A 13 -8.48 17.15 1.32
N SER A 14 -9.30 17.87 0.56
CA SER A 14 -10.70 18.16 0.88
C SER A 14 -11.58 16.92 0.95
N ASP A 15 -11.29 15.90 0.12
CA ASP A 15 -12.00 14.61 0.14
C ASP A 15 -11.63 13.74 1.36
N ARG A 16 -10.62 14.15 2.16
CA ARG A 16 -10.18 13.37 3.31
C ARG A 16 -10.91 13.81 4.57
N PRO A 17 -11.45 12.86 5.36
CA PRO A 17 -12.07 13.20 6.62
C PRO A 17 -11.06 13.82 7.60
N GLU A 18 -11.48 14.90 8.26
CA GLU A 18 -10.67 15.58 9.26
C GLU A 18 -10.87 15.00 10.68
N CYS A 19 -9.84 15.09 11.51
CA CYS A 19 -9.95 14.78 12.93
C CYS A 19 -9.13 15.75 13.82
N ASP A 20 -9.67 16.15 14.97
CA ASP A 20 -8.91 16.98 15.93
C ASP A 20 -7.88 16.14 16.69
N SER A 21 -8.29 14.92 17.07
CA SER A 21 -7.47 13.96 17.80
C SER A 21 -7.86 12.54 17.41
N LEU A 22 -6.87 11.74 16.99
CA LEU A 22 -7.11 10.36 16.58
C LEU A 22 -7.76 9.51 17.70
N ALA A 23 -7.39 9.77 18.95
CA ALA A 23 -7.87 9.03 20.12
C ALA A 23 -9.35 9.29 20.45
N ARG A 24 -9.90 10.46 20.05
CA ARG A 24 -11.30 10.84 20.33
C ARG A 24 -12.20 10.75 19.10
N HIS A 25 -11.61 10.52 17.92
CA HIS A 25 -12.33 10.54 16.67
C HIS A 25 -13.26 9.31 16.56
N ARG A 26 -14.57 9.57 16.48
CA ARG A 26 -15.57 8.52 16.30
C ARG A 26 -15.71 8.22 14.81
N ILE A 27 -15.27 7.03 14.40
CA ILE A 27 -15.53 6.53 13.04
C ILE A 27 -16.75 5.62 13.11
N ALA A 28 -17.72 5.84 12.20
CA ALA A 28 -18.85 4.94 12.02
C ALA A 28 -18.40 3.46 11.86
N PRO A 29 -19.22 2.50 12.29
CA PRO A 29 -18.99 1.09 12.00
C PRO A 29 -18.75 0.85 10.50
N PRO A 30 -17.87 -0.09 10.12
CA PRO A 30 -17.73 -0.49 8.72
C PRO A 30 -19.07 -0.98 8.16
N LYS A 31 -19.35 -0.68 6.88
CA LYS A 31 -20.51 -1.25 6.17
C LYS A 31 -20.38 -2.77 5.99
N ASP A 32 -19.16 -3.26 5.87
CA ASP A 32 -18.82 -4.69 5.76
C ASP A 32 -17.85 -5.06 6.87
N LEU A 33 -18.31 -5.87 7.83
CA LEU A 33 -17.54 -6.29 9.00
C LEU A 33 -16.62 -7.49 8.72
N THR A 34 -16.67 -8.06 7.51
CA THR A 34 -15.83 -9.20 7.11
C THR A 34 -14.53 -8.77 6.44
N ARG A 35 -14.40 -7.49 6.07
CA ARG A 35 -13.24 -6.95 5.36
C ARG A 35 -12.39 -6.07 6.27
N ALA A 36 -11.07 -6.21 6.14
CA ALA A 36 -10.14 -5.26 6.72
C ALA A 36 -10.37 -3.87 6.11
N GLN A 37 -10.39 -2.84 6.94
CA GLN A 37 -10.60 -1.46 6.52
C GLN A 37 -9.48 -0.59 7.07
N THR A 38 -8.91 0.26 6.22
CA THR A 38 -8.00 1.33 6.65
C THR A 38 -8.64 2.67 6.33
N VAL A 39 -8.85 3.50 7.36
CA VAL A 39 -9.33 4.87 7.21
C VAL A 39 -8.14 5.79 7.43
N LYS A 40 -7.90 6.66 6.44
CA LYS A 40 -6.88 7.71 6.50
C LYS A 40 -7.58 9.04 6.77
N LEU A 41 -7.13 9.73 7.81
CA LEU A 41 -7.66 10.98 8.32
C LEU A 41 -6.58 12.05 8.20
N VAL A 42 -6.98 13.29 8.03
CA VAL A 42 -6.08 14.44 8.15
C VAL A 42 -6.34 15.11 9.49
N ARG A 43 -5.29 15.34 10.28
CA ARG A 43 -5.46 16.05 11.53
C ARG A 43 -5.78 17.52 11.24
N ARG A 44 -6.84 18.06 11.85
CA ARG A 44 -7.22 19.47 11.72
C ARG A 44 -6.05 20.37 12.13
N ASP A 45 -5.87 21.47 11.40
CA ASP A 45 -4.78 22.44 11.57
C ASP A 45 -3.37 21.87 11.42
N SER A 46 -3.22 20.62 10.94
CA SER A 46 -1.89 20.04 10.71
C SER A 46 -1.33 20.30 9.32
N VAL A 47 -2.18 20.76 8.39
CA VAL A 47 -1.76 21.06 7.02
C VAL A 47 -0.96 22.35 7.03
N THR A 48 0.32 22.24 6.70
CA THR A 48 1.23 23.37 6.55
C THR A 48 1.73 23.39 5.11
N GLU A 49 1.55 24.53 4.47
CA GLU A 49 2.10 24.81 3.14
C GLU A 49 3.35 25.68 3.29
N ASP A 50 4.50 25.12 2.92
CA ASP A 50 5.76 25.84 2.90
C ASP A 50 6.12 26.19 1.45
N PHE A 51 6.25 27.48 1.17
CA PHE A 51 6.84 27.95 -0.07
C PHE A 51 8.34 27.69 -0.08
N CYS A 52 8.82 27.12 -1.17
CA CYS A 52 10.25 26.91 -1.34
C CYS A 52 10.91 28.23 -1.76
N PRO A 53 12.10 28.59 -1.23
CA PRO A 53 12.77 29.85 -1.60
C PRO A 53 13.11 30.03 -3.09
N CYS A 54 12.92 28.99 -3.91
CA CYS A 54 13.07 29.07 -5.36
C CYS A 54 11.80 29.56 -6.08
N ASP A 55 10.69 29.78 -5.36
CA ASP A 55 9.35 30.23 -5.79
C ASP A 55 8.66 29.39 -6.89
N ASN A 56 9.29 29.23 -8.05
CA ASN A 56 8.78 28.51 -9.21
C ASN A 56 9.23 27.04 -9.30
N GLY A 57 9.92 26.56 -8.27
CA GLY A 57 10.42 25.18 -8.20
C GLY A 57 11.66 24.91 -9.05
N LYS A 58 12.26 25.92 -9.69
CA LYS A 58 13.43 25.79 -10.54
C LYS A 58 14.59 26.58 -9.94
N THR A 59 15.80 26.09 -10.15
CA THR A 59 17.03 26.82 -9.84
C THR A 59 17.89 26.94 -11.09
N ALA A 60 18.73 27.97 -11.18
CA ALA A 60 19.74 28.06 -12.22
C ALA A 60 20.55 26.75 -12.26
N CYS A 61 20.75 26.20 -13.47
CA CYS A 61 21.54 25.00 -13.63
C CYS A 61 22.96 25.30 -13.13
N PRO A 62 23.51 24.52 -12.18
CA PRO A 62 24.81 24.80 -11.59
C PRO A 62 25.96 24.72 -12.61
N ARG A 63 25.76 23.97 -13.71
CA ARG A 63 26.77 23.76 -14.75
C ARG A 63 26.87 24.92 -15.73
N CYS A 64 25.76 25.44 -16.23
CA CYS A 64 25.75 26.58 -17.17
C CYS A 64 25.43 27.93 -16.52
N GLN A 65 25.14 27.94 -15.21
CA GLN A 65 24.80 29.12 -14.42
C GLN A 65 23.59 29.91 -14.97
N GLY A 66 22.57 29.22 -15.45
CA GLY A 66 21.38 29.88 -16.00
C GLY A 66 21.37 30.07 -17.51
N ARG A 67 22.51 29.93 -18.19
CA ARG A 67 22.61 30.26 -19.64
C ARG A 67 21.94 29.25 -20.56
N GLY A 68 21.90 27.98 -20.16
CA GLY A 68 21.42 26.89 -21.01
C GLY A 68 22.49 26.31 -21.93
N ASP A 69 23.58 27.04 -22.17
CA ASP A 69 24.72 26.59 -22.98
C ASP A 69 26.03 26.58 -22.19
N LEU A 70 27.04 25.93 -22.77
CA LEU A 70 28.40 25.87 -22.29
C LEU A 70 29.33 26.36 -23.40
N PRO A 71 30.34 27.17 -23.05
CA PRO A 71 31.34 27.57 -24.02
C PRO A 71 32.05 26.33 -24.58
N CYS A 72 32.34 26.35 -25.88
CA CYS A 72 33.05 25.30 -26.58
C CYS A 72 34.03 25.95 -27.56
N GLU A 73 35.24 25.44 -27.68
CA GLU A 73 36.13 25.94 -28.73
C GLU A 73 35.54 25.56 -30.09
N ALA A 74 35.22 26.54 -30.93
CA ALA A 74 34.65 26.31 -32.27
C ALA A 74 35.54 25.40 -33.14
N SER A 75 36.85 25.40 -32.85
CA SER A 75 37.86 24.66 -33.59
C SER A 75 38.85 24.03 -32.63
N THR A 76 39.21 22.77 -32.84
CA THR A 76 40.29 22.09 -32.11
C THR A 76 41.53 21.97 -32.97
N ALA A 77 42.71 21.88 -32.36
CA ALA A 77 43.93 21.55 -33.11
C ALA A 77 43.73 20.22 -33.86
N CYS A 78 44.17 20.17 -35.11
CA CYS A 78 44.07 18.96 -35.92
C CYS A 78 44.91 17.84 -35.28
N ALA A 79 44.32 16.68 -34.96
CA ALA A 79 45.02 15.59 -34.28
C ALA A 79 46.23 15.06 -35.08
N ALA A 80 46.15 15.08 -36.41
CA ALA A 80 47.19 14.56 -37.30
C ALA A 80 48.45 15.45 -37.33
N CYS A 81 48.31 16.78 -37.31
CA CYS A 81 49.45 17.71 -37.37
C CYS A 81 49.67 18.53 -36.10
N ARG A 82 48.82 18.33 -35.08
CA ARG A 82 48.78 19.07 -33.80
C ARG A 82 48.72 20.60 -33.95
N GLY A 83 48.32 21.09 -35.12
CA GLY A 83 48.32 22.51 -35.47
C GLY A 83 49.70 23.11 -35.82
N ILE A 84 50.78 22.34 -35.72
CA ILE A 84 52.15 22.81 -35.97
C ILE A 84 52.50 22.61 -37.45
N ASP A 85 52.24 21.43 -38.01
CA ASP A 85 52.59 21.08 -39.40
C ASP A 85 51.38 21.10 -40.35
N SER A 86 50.51 22.09 -40.15
CA SER A 86 49.29 22.21 -40.93
C SER A 86 49.58 22.42 -42.41
N CYS A 87 50.48 23.35 -42.74
CA CYS A 87 51.03 23.51 -44.08
C CYS A 87 52.50 23.89 -44.03
N LEU A 88 53.39 23.16 -44.73
CA LEU A 88 54.85 23.44 -44.71
C LEU A 88 55.25 24.76 -45.37
N ARG A 89 54.32 25.45 -46.05
CA ARG A 89 54.61 26.73 -46.71
C ARG A 89 54.06 27.93 -45.94
N CYS A 90 52.96 27.76 -45.20
CA CYS A 90 52.31 28.88 -44.52
C CYS A 90 52.06 28.65 -43.03
N ASP A 91 52.38 27.48 -42.50
CA ASP A 91 52.09 27.05 -41.12
C ASP A 91 50.64 27.29 -40.72
N GLY A 92 49.74 27.14 -41.69
CA GLY A 92 48.32 27.38 -41.51
C GLY A 92 47.93 28.85 -41.44
N THR A 93 48.82 29.82 -41.62
CA THR A 93 48.46 31.25 -41.65
C THR A 93 47.85 31.69 -42.98
N GLY A 94 48.11 30.96 -44.07
CA GLY A 94 47.79 31.35 -45.44
C GLY A 94 48.86 32.23 -46.11
N TYR A 95 49.75 32.84 -45.32
CA TYR A 95 50.87 33.63 -45.83
C TYR A 95 52.11 32.76 -45.99
N ARG A 96 52.75 32.82 -47.17
CA ARG A 96 53.97 32.06 -47.43
C ARG A 96 55.10 32.64 -46.59
N LYS A 97 55.72 31.85 -45.71
CA LYS A 97 56.96 32.24 -45.06
C LYS A 97 58.10 32.06 -46.07
N LEU A 98 58.87 33.12 -46.31
CA LEU A 98 60.08 33.02 -47.12
C LEU A 98 61.15 32.24 -46.33
N LYS A 99 61.35 30.99 -46.76
CA LYS A 99 62.45 30.05 -46.41
C LYS A 99 62.43 29.47 -44.98
N VAL A 100 62.63 28.15 -44.85
CA VAL A 100 63.91 27.49 -44.52
C VAL A 100 63.72 25.96 -44.35
N HIS A 101 64.72 25.22 -44.83
CA HIS A 101 65.06 23.79 -44.71
C HIS A 101 64.01 22.69 -44.95
N GLU A 102 64.08 22.18 -46.19
CA GLU A 102 63.61 20.87 -46.62
C GLU A 102 64.49 19.78 -46.00
N ASP A 103 64.19 19.31 -44.79
CA ASP A 103 64.52 17.93 -44.40
C ASP A 103 63.66 17.44 -43.24
N HIS A 104 62.35 17.44 -43.45
CA HIS A 104 61.44 16.71 -42.58
C HIS A 104 61.00 15.47 -43.35
N GLY A 105 61.48 14.31 -42.93
CA GLY A 105 61.01 13.01 -43.40
C GLY A 105 59.53 12.85 -43.07
N VAL A 106 58.66 13.40 -43.92
CA VAL A 106 57.23 13.42 -43.69
C VAL A 106 56.67 12.04 -44.03
N VAL A 107 56.32 11.30 -42.98
CA VAL A 107 55.56 10.06 -43.10
C VAL A 107 54.06 10.42 -43.24
N GLY A 108 53.58 10.60 -44.47
CA GLY A 108 52.13 10.73 -44.75
C GLY A 108 51.77 11.42 -46.08
N GLU A 109 50.63 11.02 -46.66
CA GLU A 109 50.06 11.61 -47.88
C GLU A 109 49.55 13.04 -47.63
N ARG A 110 50.09 14.02 -48.36
CA ARG A 110 49.79 15.45 -48.20
C ARG A 110 48.94 15.96 -49.35
N VAL A 111 48.07 16.92 -49.06
CA VAL A 111 47.12 17.51 -50.02
C VAL A 111 47.48 18.95 -50.38
N THR A 112 46.74 19.52 -51.33
CA THR A 112 46.82 20.96 -51.64
C THR A 112 46.31 21.78 -50.46
N CYS A 113 47.09 22.77 -50.02
CA CYS A 113 46.66 23.66 -48.93
C CYS A 113 45.54 24.60 -49.39
N GLU A 114 44.40 24.56 -48.72
CA GLU A 114 43.27 25.46 -49.01
C GLU A 114 43.59 26.93 -48.76
N ARG A 115 44.52 27.25 -47.85
CA ARG A 115 44.83 28.66 -47.51
C ARG A 115 45.80 29.33 -48.48
N CYS A 116 46.81 28.61 -48.99
CA CYS A 116 47.87 29.20 -49.82
C CYS A 116 48.03 28.57 -51.22
N GLY A 117 47.18 27.58 -51.54
CA GLY A 117 47.14 26.89 -52.84
C GLY A 117 48.35 26.00 -53.12
N THR A 118 49.26 25.78 -52.18
CA THR A 118 50.45 24.95 -52.44
C THR A 118 50.07 23.47 -52.46
N HIS A 119 50.34 22.80 -53.59
CA HIS A 119 50.16 21.36 -53.77
C HIS A 119 51.06 20.53 -52.84
N ASN A 120 50.55 19.38 -52.38
CA ASN A 120 51.25 18.40 -51.53
C ASN A 120 51.90 18.99 -50.26
N ALA A 121 51.37 20.12 -49.78
CA ALA A 121 51.97 20.88 -48.69
C ALA A 121 51.13 20.90 -47.41
N ALA A 122 49.87 20.44 -47.46
CA ALA A 122 48.95 20.47 -46.34
C ALA A 122 48.69 19.09 -45.74
N CYS A 123 48.44 19.08 -44.43
CA CYS A 123 47.88 17.93 -43.73
C CYS A 123 46.48 17.60 -44.29
N ARG A 124 46.29 16.36 -44.76
CA ARG A 124 45.04 15.85 -45.37
C ARG A 124 43.81 15.96 -44.48
N THR A 125 43.96 15.92 -43.16
CA THR A 125 42.83 15.94 -42.21
C THR A 125 42.27 17.35 -41.98
N CYS A 126 43.06 18.40 -42.23
CA CYS A 126 42.64 19.78 -41.97
C CYS A 126 42.86 20.71 -43.17
N ASP A 127 43.25 20.15 -44.32
CA ASP A 127 43.50 20.84 -45.58
C ASP A 127 44.43 22.07 -45.44
N GLY A 128 45.31 22.02 -44.45
CA GLY A 128 46.28 23.07 -44.16
C GLY A 128 45.77 24.21 -43.30
N ARG A 129 44.59 24.10 -42.67
CA ARG A 129 44.09 25.07 -41.69
C ARG A 129 44.71 24.91 -40.30
N GLY A 130 45.21 23.72 -39.98
CA GLY A 130 45.81 23.36 -38.68
C GLY A 130 44.82 23.17 -37.55
N ARG A 131 43.55 23.47 -37.80
CA ARG A 131 42.45 23.22 -36.90
C ARG A 131 41.33 22.54 -37.66
N THR A 132 40.58 21.72 -36.96
CA THR A 132 39.35 21.09 -37.46
C THR A 132 38.16 21.66 -36.71
N THR A 133 37.01 21.73 -37.37
CA THR A 133 35.75 22.12 -36.71
C THR A 133 35.51 21.19 -35.53
N CYS A 134 35.20 21.74 -34.35
CA CYS A 134 34.93 20.94 -33.18
C CYS A 134 33.69 20.06 -33.43
N SER A 135 33.82 18.75 -33.24
CA SER A 135 32.71 17.80 -33.45
C SER A 135 31.58 17.95 -32.43
N THR A 136 31.84 18.59 -31.28
CA THR A 136 30.86 18.77 -30.20
C THR A 136 29.96 19.99 -30.42
N CYS A 137 30.49 21.10 -30.95
CA CYS A 137 29.71 22.32 -31.21
C CYS A 137 29.52 22.64 -32.69
N HIS A 138 30.09 21.83 -33.60
CA HIS A 138 30.06 22.04 -35.04
C HIS A 138 30.50 23.45 -35.49
N GLY A 139 31.40 24.08 -34.72
CA GLY A 139 31.89 25.43 -35.02
C GLY A 139 31.09 26.58 -34.42
N ALA A 140 29.99 26.32 -33.70
CA ALA A 140 29.15 27.37 -33.11
C ALA A 140 29.82 28.13 -31.95
N GLY A 141 30.87 27.56 -31.34
CA GLY A 141 31.54 28.16 -30.17
C GLY A 141 30.78 27.98 -28.85
N VAL A 142 29.59 27.38 -28.90
CA VAL A 142 28.75 27.02 -27.76
C VAL A 142 28.14 25.65 -28.00
N ARG A 143 27.87 24.92 -26.93
CA ARG A 143 27.13 23.67 -26.97
C ARG A 143 26.07 23.65 -25.89
N ASP A 144 25.04 22.85 -26.07
CA ASP A 144 23.96 22.75 -25.11
C ASP A 144 24.48 22.23 -23.77
N CYS A 145 23.95 22.79 -22.70
CA CYS A 145 24.20 22.23 -21.38
C CYS A 145 23.40 20.93 -21.24
N PRO A 146 24.06 19.77 -21.13
CA PRO A 146 23.36 18.47 -21.11
C PRO A 146 22.61 18.22 -19.79
N ASP A 147 22.80 19.09 -18.78
CA ASP A 147 22.15 18.96 -17.48
C ASP A 147 20.79 19.67 -17.45
N CYS A 148 20.53 20.57 -18.41
CA CYS A 148 19.29 21.36 -18.45
C CYS A 148 18.69 21.52 -19.85
N ASP A 149 19.23 20.83 -20.86
CA ASP A 149 18.71 20.81 -22.24
C ASP A 149 18.36 22.21 -22.78
N ARG A 150 19.31 23.15 -22.66
CA ARG A 150 19.16 24.59 -22.98
C ARG A 150 18.17 25.39 -22.14
N ALA A 151 17.41 24.79 -21.22
CA ALA A 151 16.46 25.53 -20.39
C ALA A 151 17.13 26.50 -19.40
N GLY A 152 18.43 26.34 -19.16
CA GLY A 152 19.20 27.14 -18.20
C GLY A 152 18.86 26.87 -16.73
N THR A 153 17.78 26.13 -16.47
CA THR A 153 17.27 25.85 -15.14
C THR A 153 17.07 24.35 -14.95
N VAL A 154 17.18 23.90 -13.70
CA VAL A 154 16.92 22.51 -13.30
C VAL A 154 15.88 22.48 -12.18
N PRO A 155 15.12 21.38 -12.02
CA PRO A 155 14.21 21.23 -10.90
C PRO A 155 14.95 21.39 -9.57
N HIS A 156 14.45 22.26 -8.71
CA HIS A 156 15.05 22.48 -7.41
C HIS A 156 14.88 21.22 -6.54
N GLN A 157 15.99 20.70 -6.00
CA GLN A 157 16.01 19.40 -5.33
C GLN A 157 15.13 19.34 -4.08
N ARG A 158 15.01 20.45 -3.33
CA ARG A 158 14.25 20.49 -2.08
C ARG A 158 12.74 20.35 -2.30
N CYS A 159 12.20 20.99 -3.34
CA CYS A 159 10.77 20.96 -3.66
C CYS A 159 10.44 20.11 -4.91
N LYS A 160 11.43 19.41 -5.47
CA LYS A 160 11.29 18.54 -6.65
C LYS A 160 10.59 19.21 -7.83
N GLY A 161 10.91 20.46 -8.11
CA GLY A 161 10.29 21.18 -9.24
C GLY A 161 8.97 21.90 -8.93
N ALA A 162 8.37 21.67 -7.77
CA ALA A 162 6.98 22.11 -7.53
C ALA A 162 6.83 23.52 -6.90
N GLY A 163 7.92 24.12 -6.41
CA GLY A 163 7.91 25.46 -5.78
C GLY A 163 7.29 25.51 -4.38
N ARG A 164 6.53 24.49 -3.98
CA ARG A 164 5.87 24.38 -2.68
C ARG A 164 5.94 22.96 -2.12
N ILE A 165 5.85 22.86 -0.81
CA ILE A 165 5.86 21.60 -0.06
C ILE A 165 4.67 21.65 0.89
N VAL A 166 3.79 20.64 0.82
CA VAL A 166 2.68 20.50 1.76
C VAL A 166 3.04 19.39 2.74
N THR A 167 2.96 19.68 4.04
CA THR A 167 3.10 18.65 5.09
C THR A 167 1.86 18.60 5.95
N TRP A 168 1.47 17.41 6.40
CA TRP A 168 0.33 17.22 7.29
C TRP A 168 0.54 16.02 8.21
N ILE A 169 -0.27 15.89 9.25
CA ILE A 169 -0.31 14.70 10.10
C ILE A 169 -1.46 13.82 9.61
N GLU A 170 -1.12 12.64 9.10
CA GLU A 170 -2.07 11.61 8.69
C GLU A 170 -2.38 10.68 9.86
N GLY A 171 -3.64 10.66 10.27
CA GLY A 171 -4.16 9.68 11.21
C GLY A 171 -4.54 8.41 10.46
N ILE A 172 -3.98 7.27 10.84
CA ILE A 172 -4.29 5.98 10.24
C ILE A 172 -5.01 5.13 11.28
N ILE A 173 -6.24 4.74 10.97
CA ILE A 173 -7.03 3.77 11.73
C ILE A 173 -7.17 2.51 10.90
N ARG A 174 -6.59 1.41 11.40
CA ARG A 174 -6.70 0.08 10.81
C ARG A 174 -7.71 -0.72 11.61
N ARG A 175 -8.60 -1.41 10.91
CA ARG A 175 -9.60 -2.31 11.48
C ARG A 175 -9.40 -3.67 10.85
N GLU A 176 -9.30 -4.68 11.69
CA GLU A 176 -9.12 -6.05 11.25
C GLU A 176 -10.31 -6.90 11.72
N PRO A 177 -10.95 -7.62 10.79
CA PRO A 177 -12.01 -8.55 11.14
C PRO A 177 -11.40 -9.72 11.91
N ARG A 178 -12.02 -10.07 13.02
CA ARG A 178 -11.78 -11.28 13.80
C ARG A 178 -12.99 -12.18 13.68
N THR A 179 -12.79 -13.36 13.10
CA THR A 179 -13.85 -14.37 13.01
C THR A 179 -13.68 -15.37 14.15
N GLU A 180 -14.74 -15.56 14.93
CA GLU A 180 -14.80 -16.57 15.97
C GLU A 180 -15.79 -17.66 15.55
N ARG A 181 -15.31 -18.90 15.48
CA ARG A 181 -16.16 -20.06 15.27
C ARG A 181 -16.53 -20.65 16.62
N ILE A 182 -17.80 -20.59 16.97
CA ILE A 182 -18.29 -21.15 18.23
C ILE A 182 -18.60 -22.63 17.99
N ARG A 183 -17.96 -23.49 18.79
CA ARG A 183 -18.18 -24.94 18.70
C ARG A 183 -19.58 -25.26 19.24
N GLN A 184 -20.27 -26.16 18.55
CA GLN A 184 -21.52 -26.71 19.07
C GLN A 184 -21.24 -27.50 20.35
N PRO A 185 -22.14 -27.49 21.34
CA PRO A 185 -22.03 -28.38 22.48
C PRO A 185 -22.00 -29.83 21.98
N GLU A 186 -21.02 -30.61 22.43
CA GLU A 186 -20.80 -32.01 22.00
C GLU A 186 -21.96 -32.94 22.39
N THR A 187 -22.81 -32.50 23.32
CA THR A 187 -23.88 -33.30 23.93
C THR A 187 -25.24 -32.69 23.65
N GLY A 188 -26.10 -33.44 22.94
CA GLY A 188 -27.53 -33.10 22.89
C GLY A 188 -28.33 -33.77 21.79
N VAL A 189 -27.71 -34.06 20.64
CA VAL A 189 -28.40 -34.66 19.49
C VAL A 189 -27.61 -35.87 19.00
N PRO A 190 -28.20 -37.08 18.99
CA PRO A 190 -27.55 -38.25 18.39
C PRO A 190 -27.14 -37.98 16.94
N TYR A 191 -25.96 -38.45 16.54
CA TYR A 191 -25.40 -38.23 15.20
C TYR A 191 -26.40 -38.48 14.05
N PRO A 192 -27.23 -39.55 14.04
CA PRO A 192 -28.21 -39.77 12.98
C PRO A 192 -29.24 -38.64 12.86
N ALA A 193 -29.76 -38.15 13.99
CA ALA A 193 -30.71 -37.05 14.01
C ALA A 193 -30.05 -35.74 13.56
N TRP A 194 -28.79 -35.53 13.93
CA TRP A 194 -28.01 -34.37 13.50
C TRP A 194 -27.74 -34.40 11.98
N SER A 195 -27.36 -35.56 11.42
CA SER A 195 -27.13 -35.70 9.97
C SER A 195 -28.41 -35.44 9.19
N ALA A 196 -29.52 -36.05 9.59
CA ALA A 196 -30.83 -35.84 8.95
C ALA A 196 -31.27 -34.37 9.03
N ALA A 197 -31.11 -33.73 10.19
CA ALA A 197 -31.40 -32.31 10.38
C ALA A 197 -30.53 -31.42 9.49
N ARG A 198 -29.23 -31.74 9.34
CA ARG A 198 -28.31 -30.99 8.48
C ARG A 198 -28.71 -31.05 7.01
N GLU A 199 -29.15 -32.20 6.53
CA GLU A 199 -29.49 -32.44 5.13
C GLU A 199 -30.87 -31.90 4.74
N SER A 200 -31.87 -32.06 5.62
CA SER A 200 -33.28 -31.83 5.29
C SER A 200 -34.00 -30.81 6.18
N GLY A 201 -33.34 -30.30 7.21
CA GLY A 201 -33.95 -29.36 8.15
C GLY A 201 -34.31 -28.02 7.52
N ALA A 202 -35.47 -27.49 7.88
CA ALA A 202 -35.86 -26.10 7.60
C ALA A 202 -35.08 -25.13 8.51
N TRP A 203 -33.79 -24.94 8.22
CA TRP A 203 -32.92 -24.07 9.00
C TRP A 203 -33.36 -22.61 8.89
N HIS A 204 -33.55 -21.96 10.03
CA HIS A 204 -33.73 -20.52 10.09
C HIS A 204 -32.36 -19.86 10.24
N GLN A 205 -32.10 -18.83 9.44
CA GLN A 205 -30.91 -18.00 9.59
C GLN A 205 -31.28 -16.74 10.36
N LEU A 206 -30.51 -16.46 11.40
CA LEU A 206 -30.64 -15.25 12.21
C LEU A 206 -29.38 -14.41 12.02
N HIS A 207 -29.58 -13.14 11.72
CA HIS A 207 -28.50 -12.17 11.59
C HIS A 207 -28.64 -11.15 12.71
N LEU A 208 -27.60 -11.04 13.55
CA LEU A 208 -27.58 -10.10 14.66
C LEU A 208 -26.42 -9.14 14.49
N THR A 209 -26.69 -7.88 14.73
CA THR A 209 -25.71 -6.79 14.78
C THR A 209 -25.76 -6.11 16.14
N GLY A 210 -24.62 -6.03 16.83
CA GLY A 210 -24.44 -5.28 18.08
C GLY A 210 -25.50 -5.50 19.18
N GLN A 211 -26.56 -4.69 19.15
CA GLN A 211 -27.62 -4.57 20.15
C GLN A 211 -28.98 -5.13 19.71
N ASP A 212 -29.04 -5.81 18.55
CA ASP A 212 -30.29 -6.40 18.08
C ASP A 212 -30.88 -7.32 19.16
N PRO A 213 -32.15 -7.10 19.56
CA PRO A 213 -32.78 -7.96 20.55
C PRO A 213 -32.84 -9.37 20.00
N LEU A 214 -32.48 -10.34 20.85
CA LEU A 214 -32.63 -11.74 20.48
C LEU A 214 -34.11 -12.06 20.24
N PRO A 215 -34.46 -12.85 19.22
CA PRO A 215 -35.84 -13.22 18.96
C PRO A 215 -36.49 -13.82 20.21
N ALA A 216 -37.69 -13.36 20.57
CA ALA A 216 -38.39 -13.81 21.78
C ALA A 216 -38.69 -15.33 21.77
N ASP A 217 -38.65 -15.92 20.58
CA ASP A 217 -38.94 -17.31 20.29
C ASP A 217 -37.66 -18.18 20.27
N ALA A 218 -36.48 -17.59 20.49
CA ALA A 218 -35.25 -18.29 20.74
C ALA A 218 -35.29 -18.95 22.12
N ALA A 219 -35.06 -20.27 22.18
CA ALA A 219 -35.07 -21.02 23.44
C ALA A 219 -34.06 -20.41 24.44
N SER A 220 -34.42 -20.29 25.72
CA SER A 220 -33.55 -19.67 26.74
C SER A 220 -32.15 -20.30 26.84
N ARG A 221 -32.03 -21.60 26.50
CA ARG A 221 -30.73 -22.29 26.39
C ARG A 221 -29.85 -21.75 25.26
N LEU A 222 -30.44 -21.43 24.10
CA LEU A 222 -29.74 -20.81 22.98
C LEU A 222 -29.19 -19.45 23.40
N LEU A 223 -30.01 -18.64 24.07
CA LEU A 223 -29.60 -17.34 24.59
C LEU A 223 -28.39 -17.48 25.52
N HIS A 224 -28.45 -18.40 26.48
CA HIS A 224 -27.35 -18.62 27.43
C HIS A 224 -26.04 -19.07 26.77
N LEU A 225 -26.12 -19.83 25.66
CA LEU A 225 -24.93 -20.25 24.90
C LEU A 225 -24.33 -19.10 24.09
N VAL A 226 -25.18 -18.23 23.53
CA VAL A 226 -24.76 -17.20 22.59
C VAL A 226 -24.37 -15.89 23.29
N GLN A 227 -25.02 -15.56 24.41
CA GLN A 227 -24.85 -14.29 25.12
C GLN A 227 -23.38 -13.96 25.46
N PRO A 228 -22.55 -14.90 25.95
CA PRO A 228 -21.14 -14.61 26.22
C PRO A 228 -20.37 -14.17 24.97
N HIS A 229 -20.72 -14.72 23.80
CA HIS A 229 -20.11 -14.40 22.52
C HIS A 229 -20.76 -13.21 21.80
N LEU A 230 -21.84 -12.63 22.34
CA LEU A 230 -22.38 -11.36 21.85
C LEU A 230 -21.95 -10.16 22.69
N THR A 231 -21.34 -10.42 23.85
CA THR A 231 -20.86 -9.36 24.74
C THR A 231 -19.69 -8.61 24.06
N PRO A 232 -19.76 -7.28 23.89
CA PRO A 232 -18.69 -6.51 23.28
C PRO A 232 -17.37 -6.65 24.04
N HIS A 233 -16.25 -6.76 23.33
CA HIS A 233 -14.91 -6.67 23.92
C HIS A 233 -14.41 -5.22 23.98
N GLU A 234 -13.44 -4.96 24.85
CA GLU A 234 -12.74 -3.67 24.87
C GLU A 234 -12.08 -3.40 23.50
N GLY A 235 -12.36 -2.22 22.92
CA GLY A 235 -11.85 -1.83 21.60
C GLY A 235 -12.64 -2.39 20.41
N GLU A 236 -13.70 -3.18 20.65
CA GLU A 236 -14.62 -3.62 19.62
C GLU A 236 -15.50 -2.46 19.15
N ILE A 237 -15.60 -2.27 17.83
CA ILE A 237 -16.37 -1.17 17.24
C ILE A 237 -17.74 -1.65 16.78
N ALA A 238 -17.80 -2.89 16.29
CA ALA A 238 -19.03 -3.51 15.85
C ALA A 238 -18.88 -5.04 15.82
N ARG A 239 -20.00 -5.71 16.09
CA ARG A 239 -20.13 -7.16 16.02
C ARG A 239 -21.24 -7.53 15.07
N GLN A 240 -21.02 -8.59 14.31
CA GLN A 240 -22.04 -9.26 13.53
C GLN A 240 -21.98 -10.76 13.80
N ALA A 241 -23.11 -11.35 14.08
CA ALA A 241 -23.20 -12.78 14.31
C ALA A 241 -24.29 -13.38 13.45
N THR A 242 -23.95 -14.47 12.77
CA THR A 242 -24.89 -15.21 11.93
C THR A 242 -25.09 -16.59 12.54
N PHE A 243 -26.34 -16.89 12.84
CA PHE A 243 -26.73 -18.15 13.45
C PHE A 243 -27.61 -18.91 12.48
N ARG A 244 -27.50 -20.23 12.50
CA ARG A 244 -28.51 -21.12 11.90
C ARG A 244 -29.08 -21.99 13.00
N HIS A 245 -30.38 -21.95 13.19
CA HIS A 245 -31.06 -22.76 14.18
C HIS A 245 -32.17 -23.59 13.55
N LEU A 246 -32.42 -24.77 14.12
CA LEU A 246 -33.52 -25.65 13.76
C LEU A 246 -34.27 -26.03 15.03
N ARG A 247 -35.60 -25.89 14.99
CA ARG A 247 -36.46 -26.38 16.07
C ARG A 247 -36.67 -27.87 15.91
N LEU A 248 -36.32 -28.63 16.94
CA LEU A 248 -36.57 -30.07 16.99
C LEU A 248 -37.62 -30.35 18.04
N ALA A 249 -38.61 -31.18 17.70
CA ALA A 249 -39.53 -31.73 18.67
C ALA A 249 -38.88 -32.98 19.29
N ARG A 250 -38.81 -33.05 20.62
CA ARG A 250 -38.42 -34.27 21.32
C ARG A 250 -39.67 -35.07 21.64
N THR A 251 -39.87 -36.18 20.92
CA THR A 251 -40.89 -37.17 21.28
C THR A 251 -40.26 -38.21 22.19
N VAL A 252 -40.70 -38.27 23.44
CA VAL A 252 -40.36 -39.38 24.34
C VAL A 252 -41.35 -40.50 24.05
N VAL A 253 -40.88 -41.56 23.38
CA VAL A 253 -41.68 -42.77 23.20
C VAL A 253 -41.58 -43.57 24.50
N PRO A 254 -42.69 -43.86 25.20
CA PRO A 254 -42.65 -44.72 26.38
C PRO A 254 -42.04 -46.07 26.00
N GLN A 255 -40.99 -46.50 26.70
CA GLN A 255 -40.33 -47.78 26.44
C GLN A 255 -41.16 -48.99 26.90
N HIS A 256 -42.30 -48.76 27.55
CA HIS A 256 -43.25 -49.81 27.86
C HIS A 256 -44.35 -49.87 26.80
N PRO A 257 -44.40 -50.93 25.98
CA PRO A 257 -45.67 -51.25 25.33
C PRO A 257 -46.71 -51.42 26.45
N PRO A 258 -47.90 -50.82 26.32
CA PRO A 258 -48.96 -51.03 27.30
C PRO A 258 -49.16 -52.55 27.47
N PRO A 259 -49.13 -53.08 28.70
CA PRO A 259 -49.35 -54.49 28.94
C PRO A 259 -50.76 -54.83 28.48
N GLY A 260 -50.88 -55.54 27.34
CA GLY A 260 -52.18 -55.98 26.82
C GLY A 260 -52.35 -55.99 25.30
N LEU A 261 -51.46 -55.38 24.50
CA LEU A 261 -51.55 -55.51 23.04
C LEU A 261 -50.87 -56.81 22.57
N LEU A 262 -51.69 -57.86 22.51
CA LEU A 262 -51.39 -59.12 21.82
C LEU A 262 -50.91 -58.83 20.39
N ARG A 263 -49.69 -59.27 20.13
CA ARG A 263 -48.97 -59.23 18.84
C ARG A 263 -49.80 -59.98 17.77
N PRO A 264 -50.25 -59.35 16.66
CA PRO A 264 -50.85 -60.11 15.56
C PRO A 264 -49.74 -60.86 14.80
N PRO A 265 -50.03 -62.07 14.28
CA PRO A 265 -49.06 -62.85 13.51
C PRO A 265 -48.92 -62.25 12.10
N HIS A 266 -47.65 -62.10 11.68
CA HIS A 266 -47.14 -62.01 10.30
C HIS A 266 -48.05 -61.42 9.21
N GLY A 267 -47.81 -60.15 8.88
CA GLY A 267 -48.27 -59.52 7.63
C GLY A 267 -47.31 -58.41 7.21
N CYS A 268 -46.75 -58.55 6.01
CA CYS A 268 -45.72 -57.69 5.41
C CYS A 268 -46.04 -56.19 5.48
N LEU A 269 -45.11 -55.40 6.04
CA LEU A 269 -45.13 -53.94 5.92
C LEU A 269 -44.32 -53.54 4.68
N THR A 270 -45.02 -53.13 3.62
CA THR A 270 -44.43 -52.33 2.54
C THR A 270 -44.30 -50.87 3.01
N PRO A 271 -43.19 -50.18 2.68
CA PRO A 271 -43.03 -48.78 3.02
C PRO A 271 -43.93 -47.93 2.12
N ARG A 272 -44.92 -47.27 2.72
CA ARG A 272 -45.76 -46.28 2.05
C ARG A 272 -45.11 -44.89 2.27
N PRO A 273 -44.73 -44.15 1.22
CA PRO A 273 -44.27 -42.78 1.39
C PRO A 273 -45.46 -41.92 1.84
N GLY A 274 -45.33 -41.30 3.02
CA GLY A 274 -46.31 -40.34 3.52
C GLY A 274 -46.30 -39.05 2.70
N PRO A 275 -47.44 -38.34 2.58
CA PRO A 275 -47.51 -37.13 1.78
C PRO A 275 -46.65 -36.04 2.44
N ALA A 276 -45.98 -35.25 1.59
CA ALA A 276 -45.36 -34.00 1.98
C ALA A 276 -46.43 -33.14 2.68
N LEU A 277 -46.26 -32.91 3.98
CA LEU A 277 -47.07 -31.96 4.73
C LEU A 277 -46.74 -30.57 4.19
N ALA A 278 -47.66 -30.05 3.37
CA ALA A 278 -47.72 -28.65 3.02
C ALA A 278 -47.81 -27.84 4.32
N ALA A 279 -46.96 -26.82 4.42
CA ALA A 279 -47.00 -25.85 5.50
C ALA A 279 -48.26 -24.99 5.34
N GLU A 280 -49.34 -25.35 6.04
CA GLU A 280 -50.48 -24.47 6.25
C GLU A 280 -50.28 -23.62 7.50
N ASN A 281 -50.48 -22.32 7.31
CA ASN A 281 -50.44 -21.28 8.34
C ASN A 281 -51.37 -21.61 9.51
N LEU A 282 -50.80 -21.82 10.69
CA LEU A 282 -51.53 -21.88 11.95
C LEU A 282 -51.42 -20.52 12.66
N ALA A 283 -52.20 -19.54 12.19
CA ALA A 283 -52.56 -18.39 12.99
C ALA A 283 -53.91 -18.67 13.65
N ASP A 284 -53.99 -18.35 14.94
CA ASP A 284 -55.20 -18.26 15.76
C ASP A 284 -55.78 -19.58 16.32
N ARG A 285 -55.19 -20.04 17.43
CA ARG A 285 -55.94 -20.81 18.43
C ARG A 285 -55.69 -20.30 19.84
N ARG A 286 -56.79 -19.84 20.42
CA ARG A 286 -56.98 -19.39 21.80
C ARG A 286 -56.57 -20.47 22.81
N SER A 287 -56.07 -19.94 23.92
CA SER A 287 -55.80 -20.52 25.24
C SER A 287 -56.55 -21.81 25.58
N SER A 288 -55.80 -22.89 25.82
CA SER A 288 -56.19 -23.99 26.70
C SER A 288 -55.37 -23.91 28.00
N PRO A 289 -55.98 -23.95 29.20
CA PRO A 289 -55.26 -24.02 30.45
C PRO A 289 -54.96 -25.47 30.82
N GLY A 290 -53.76 -25.73 31.34
CA GLY A 290 -53.42 -27.00 32.01
C GLY A 290 -52.42 -27.87 31.25
N SER A 291 -51.18 -27.41 31.12
CA SER A 291 -50.04 -28.32 30.90
C SER A 291 -49.53 -28.81 32.26
N PRO A 292 -49.20 -30.10 32.43
CA PRO A 292 -48.66 -30.62 33.69
C PRO A 292 -47.27 -30.02 33.98
N PRO A 293 -46.94 -29.69 35.24
CA PRO A 293 -45.62 -29.20 35.63
C PRO A 293 -44.61 -30.35 35.50
N GLY A 294 -43.71 -30.27 34.51
CA GLY A 294 -42.60 -31.24 34.40
C GLY A 294 -42.06 -31.52 33.00
N ALA A 295 -42.63 -30.95 31.92
CA ALA A 295 -42.09 -31.16 30.58
C ALA A 295 -40.76 -30.41 30.39
N CYS A 296 -39.65 -31.14 30.33
CA CYS A 296 -38.35 -30.61 29.94
C CYS A 296 -38.42 -30.03 28.51
N PRO A 297 -37.97 -28.80 28.26
CA PRO A 297 -37.94 -28.25 26.91
C PRO A 297 -37.06 -29.09 25.98
N PRO A 298 -37.43 -29.25 24.70
CA PRO A 298 -36.66 -30.05 23.76
C PRO A 298 -35.26 -29.46 23.52
N PRO A 299 -34.25 -30.29 23.20
CA PRO A 299 -32.93 -29.80 22.80
C PRO A 299 -33.02 -29.11 21.43
N ALA A 300 -32.47 -27.90 21.33
CA ALA A 300 -32.27 -27.21 20.06
C ALA A 300 -30.88 -27.54 19.50
N ALA A 301 -30.79 -27.82 18.19
CA ALA A 301 -29.51 -27.93 17.49
C ALA A 301 -29.16 -26.56 16.89
N LEU A 302 -27.91 -26.13 17.03
CA LEU A 302 -27.48 -24.78 16.71
C LEU A 302 -26.12 -24.77 16.00
N PHE A 303 -26.00 -24.05 14.89
CA PHE A 303 -24.73 -23.71 14.26
C PHE A 303 -24.50 -22.20 14.32
N ILE A 304 -23.28 -21.78 14.68
CA ILE A 304 -22.95 -20.36 14.86
C ILE A 304 -21.66 -20.00 14.12
N GLU A 305 -21.72 -18.92 13.35
CA GLU A 305 -20.55 -18.26 12.78
C GLU A 305 -20.60 -16.77 13.13
N ALA A 306 -19.64 -16.30 13.96
CA ALA A 306 -19.59 -14.92 14.42
C ALA A 306 -18.38 -14.19 13.81
N ALA A 307 -18.60 -12.98 13.29
CA ALA A 307 -17.58 -12.09 12.77
C ALA A 307 -17.59 -10.78 13.57
N SER A 308 -16.53 -10.50 14.30
CA SER A 308 -16.32 -9.25 15.02
C SER A 308 -15.30 -8.40 14.28
N ALA A 309 -15.46 -7.07 14.21
CA ALA A 309 -14.41 -6.19 13.70
C ALA A 309 -13.74 -5.47 14.87
N GLN A 310 -12.44 -5.69 15.05
CA GLN A 310 -11.67 -5.05 16.12
C GLN A 310 -10.74 -3.98 15.55
N ALA A 311 -10.65 -2.84 16.25
CA ALA A 311 -9.53 -1.94 16.06
C ALA A 311 -8.45 -2.29 17.11
N PRO A 312 -7.15 -2.30 16.75
CA PRO A 312 -6.11 -2.42 17.75
C PRO A 312 -6.18 -1.21 18.69
N ALA A 313 -6.35 -1.48 19.98
CA ALA A 313 -6.27 -0.48 21.04
C ALA A 313 -4.79 -0.08 21.25
N GLU A 314 -4.19 0.64 20.29
CA GLU A 314 -2.90 1.28 20.51
C GLU A 314 -3.13 2.68 21.09
N GLY A 315 -3.09 2.78 22.42
CA GLY A 315 -3.28 4.05 23.11
C GLY A 315 -3.23 4.02 24.63
N ARG A 316 -2.48 3.12 25.27
CA ARG A 316 -2.06 3.28 26.67
C ARG A 316 -0.59 2.91 26.81
N ASN A 317 0.21 3.87 27.26
CA ASN A 317 1.60 3.70 27.68
C ASN A 317 1.65 2.69 28.84
N GLY A 318 1.89 1.42 28.51
CA GLY A 318 2.29 0.37 29.44
C GLY A 318 3.65 -0.15 28.99
N LEU A 319 4.66 0.09 29.82
CA LEU A 319 6.03 -0.40 29.65
C LEU A 319 5.99 -1.94 29.56
N LEU A 320 6.18 -2.50 28.36
CA LEU A 320 6.38 -3.93 28.17
C LEU A 320 7.86 -4.19 27.91
N LEU A 321 8.56 -4.61 28.96
CA LEU A 321 9.90 -5.21 28.89
C LEU A 321 9.83 -6.49 28.06
N LYS A 322 10.30 -6.43 26.82
CA LYS A 322 10.60 -7.61 26.02
C LYS A 322 12.12 -7.75 25.91
N ARG A 323 12.65 -8.70 26.68
CA ARG A 323 13.99 -9.26 26.47
C ARG A 323 13.97 -10.01 25.14
N GLU A 324 14.71 -9.52 24.15
CA GLU A 324 15.12 -10.30 22.99
C GLU A 324 16.64 -10.22 22.86
N GLY A 325 17.24 -11.39 22.61
CA GLY A 325 18.65 -11.67 22.72
C GLY A 325 19.51 -10.90 21.71
N ALA A 326 20.72 -10.61 22.16
CA ALA A 326 21.76 -9.98 21.35
C ALA A 326 22.17 -10.86 20.17
N PRO A 327 22.25 -10.30 18.95
CA PRO A 327 23.19 -10.79 17.96
C PRO A 327 24.53 -10.04 18.08
N ARG A 328 25.61 -10.81 18.05
CA ARG A 328 27.00 -10.36 17.91
C ARG A 328 27.13 -9.36 16.77
N ARG A 329 27.84 -8.25 17.01
CA ARG A 329 28.48 -7.44 15.95
C ARG A 329 29.97 -7.32 16.22
N SER A 330 30.75 -7.89 15.31
CA SER A 330 32.15 -7.56 15.09
C SER A 330 32.29 -6.35 14.16
N THR A 331 33.45 -5.72 14.31
CA THR A 331 34.22 -4.87 13.36
C THR A 331 33.84 -3.41 13.13
N THR A 332 34.72 -2.56 13.69
CA THR A 332 35.49 -1.46 13.09
C THR A 332 34.79 -0.22 12.52
N GLY A 333 35.22 0.95 13.00
CA GLY A 333 34.96 2.23 12.34
C GLY A 333 35.40 3.45 13.15
N ASN A 334 36.71 3.65 13.27
CA ASN A 334 37.34 4.83 13.88
C ASN A 334 36.92 6.11 13.13
N ARG A 335 36.05 6.95 13.71
CA ARG A 335 35.74 8.28 13.17
C ARG A 335 36.65 9.33 13.81
N ARG A 336 37.58 9.84 13.00
CA ARG A 336 38.37 11.05 13.28
C ARG A 336 37.46 12.27 13.40
N ARG A 337 37.66 13.07 14.46
CA ARG A 337 37.07 14.40 14.63
C ARG A 337 37.65 15.38 13.59
N PRO A 338 36.86 16.29 13.02
CA PRO A 338 37.41 17.43 12.28
C PRO A 338 38.01 18.48 13.23
N PRO A 339 39.07 19.19 12.85
CA PRO A 339 39.65 20.27 13.65
C PRO A 339 38.77 21.52 13.63
N ARG A 340 38.72 22.22 14.78
CA ARG A 340 38.07 23.54 14.93
C ARG A 340 38.84 24.61 14.14
N PRO A 341 38.15 25.61 13.53
CA PRO A 341 38.82 26.76 12.94
C PRO A 341 39.43 27.66 14.03
N ARG A 342 40.68 28.07 13.81
CA ARG A 342 41.37 29.09 14.61
C ARG A 342 40.90 30.47 14.15
N HIS A 343 40.43 31.28 15.09
CA HIS A 343 40.29 32.72 14.90
C HIS A 343 41.68 33.37 14.80
N LEU A 344 41.88 34.21 13.78
CA LEU A 344 43.00 35.15 13.70
C LEU A 344 42.57 36.45 14.41
N PRO A 345 43.43 37.08 15.23
CA PRO A 345 43.20 38.43 15.70
C PRO A 345 43.49 39.46 14.61
N VAL A 346 42.75 40.57 14.69
CA VAL A 346 42.84 41.78 13.85
C VAL A 346 44.17 42.50 14.08
#